data_AF-A0A150PBQ1-F1
#
_entry.id   AF-A0A150PBQ1-F1
#
_cell.length_a   1.000
_cell.length_b   1.000
_cell.length_c   1.000
_cell.angle_alpha   90.00
_cell.angle_beta   90.00
_cell.angle_gamma   90.00
#
_symmetry.space_group_name_H-M   'P 1'
#
loop_
_entity.id
_entity.type
_entity.pdbx_description
1 polymer ?
#
loop_
_entity_poly.entity_id
_entity_poly.type
_entity_poly.pdbx_seq_one_letter_code
_entity_poly.pdbx_strand_id
1 'polypeptide(L)'
;MSRYPDKEPECLGADSANIDLVIEPRPRDLGGFTVRRSLPAAQRRHVGPFLFFDHMGPVDFAPGQGIDVRPHPHIALATITYLLEGEFVHRDSIGSEQPIRPGDVNWMVAGRGVVHSERTAPEVRARGARMHGIQTWVALPQQDEEIEPRFEHHPRQTMPVVRRHGAELHVIAGTAYGAKAPTGVLSPTLYVHARLDAGVTLPIDDEHEERAIYVVDGAIACDGKRFGAGAMLVLRPRAAVAAEAIGETNLMLIGGAPLDGPRHITWNFVASSKERIERAKADWREGRFPTIPGDDTEFIPLPEGA
;
A
#
# COMPACT_ATOMS: atom_id res chain seq x y z
N MET A 1 -9.11 8.05 21.99
CA MET A 1 -8.22 9.14 21.56
C MET A 1 -6.90 8.50 21.17
N SER A 2 -6.43 8.76 19.94
CA SER A 2 -5.15 8.21 19.44
C SER A 2 -4.02 8.53 20.41
N ARG A 3 -3.17 7.55 20.72
CA ARG A 3 -1.98 7.76 21.55
C ARG A 3 -0.87 8.53 20.83
N TYR A 4 -0.98 8.70 19.52
CA TYR A 4 -0.01 9.40 18.70
C TYR A 4 -0.69 10.58 18.00
N PRO A 5 -0.15 11.82 18.11
CA PRO A 5 -0.62 12.90 17.25
C PRO A 5 -0.43 12.48 15.79
N ASP A 6 -1.47 12.64 14.98
CA ASP A 6 -1.48 12.43 13.52
C ASP A 6 -0.48 13.40 12.86
N LYS A 7 0.81 13.10 12.99
CA LYS A 7 1.90 13.89 12.40
C LYS A 7 2.12 13.40 10.97
N GLU A 8 2.30 14.35 10.06
CA GLU A 8 2.68 14.02 8.68
C GLU A 8 4.06 13.33 8.63
N PRO A 9 4.31 12.47 7.62
CA PRO A 9 5.63 11.90 7.38
C PRO A 9 6.69 12.99 7.24
N GLU A 10 7.89 12.74 7.76
CA GLU A 10 9.00 13.70 7.68
C GLU A 10 9.80 13.49 6.39
N CYS A 11 10.08 14.58 5.67
CA CYS A 11 10.83 14.57 4.42
C CYS A 11 12.24 15.12 4.67
N LEU A 12 13.24 14.24 4.58
CA LEU A 12 14.65 14.57 4.76
C LEU A 12 15.34 14.68 3.40
N GLY A 13 16.09 15.77 3.20
CA GLY A 13 16.98 15.92 2.05
C GLY A 13 18.03 14.80 2.06
N ALA A 14 18.25 14.17 0.90
CA ALA A 14 19.10 12.99 0.85
C ALA A 14 20.59 13.29 0.60
N ASP A 15 20.98 14.54 0.30
CA ASP A 15 22.35 14.96 -0.11
C ASP A 15 23.06 13.84 -0.90
N SER A 16 22.45 13.44 -2.00
CA SER A 16 22.76 12.24 -2.76
C SER A 16 22.55 12.51 -4.26
N ALA A 17 23.42 11.91 -5.09
CA ALA A 17 23.31 12.01 -6.55
C ALA A 17 22.18 11.13 -7.11
N ASN A 18 21.72 10.14 -6.33
CA ASN A 18 20.79 9.10 -6.78
C ASN A 18 19.47 9.07 -6.01
N ILE A 19 19.49 9.49 -4.74
CA ILE A 19 18.31 9.58 -3.87
C ILE A 19 17.84 11.05 -3.90
N ASP A 20 16.58 11.24 -4.22
CA ASP A 20 15.95 12.56 -4.25
C ASP A 20 15.49 12.99 -2.85
N LEU A 21 14.80 12.08 -2.17
CA LEU A 21 14.18 12.33 -0.88
C LEU A 21 14.17 11.07 -0.02
N VAL A 22 14.37 11.24 1.29
CA VAL A 22 14.10 10.18 2.28
C VAL A 22 12.85 10.57 3.06
N ILE A 23 11.88 9.67 3.12
CA ILE A 23 10.65 9.85 3.90
C ILE A 23 10.71 8.93 5.12
N GLU A 24 10.65 9.53 6.29
CA GLU A 24 10.49 8.82 7.55
C GLU A 24 9.02 8.80 7.95
N PRO A 25 8.39 7.61 8.02
CA PRO A 25 6.97 7.49 8.28
C PRO A 25 6.65 7.81 9.74
N ARG A 26 5.44 8.29 9.96
CA ARG A 26 4.94 8.53 11.32
C ARG A 26 3.89 7.47 11.70
N PRO A 27 3.88 7.04 12.98
CA PRO A 27 2.82 6.21 13.52
C PRO A 27 1.45 6.89 13.40
N ARG A 28 0.44 6.17 12.92
CA ARG A 28 -0.95 6.62 12.81
C ARG A 28 -1.89 5.57 13.39
N ASP A 29 -2.84 5.98 14.21
CA ASP A 29 -3.83 5.08 14.81
C ASP A 29 -5.03 4.92 13.87
N LEU A 30 -5.39 3.68 13.52
CA LEU A 30 -6.55 3.35 12.69
C LEU A 30 -7.75 2.84 13.51
N GLY A 31 -7.78 3.10 14.81
CA GLY A 31 -8.89 2.71 15.68
C GLY A 31 -8.72 1.32 16.29
N GLY A 32 -7.51 1.01 16.78
CA GLY A 32 -7.22 -0.26 17.47
C GLY A 32 -5.84 -0.82 17.18
N PHE A 33 -5.16 -0.31 16.14
CA PHE A 33 -3.77 -0.62 15.83
C PHE A 33 -3.08 0.56 15.15
N THR A 34 -1.75 0.54 15.17
CA THR A 34 -0.91 1.60 14.63
C THR A 34 -0.24 1.16 13.34
N VAL A 35 -0.29 2.03 12.33
CA VAL A 35 0.42 1.88 11.05
C VAL A 35 1.50 2.95 10.92
N ARG A 36 2.50 2.71 10.08
CA ARG A 36 3.50 3.71 9.68
C ARG A 36 3.17 4.21 8.28
N ARG A 37 2.77 5.48 8.17
CA ARG A 37 2.43 6.09 6.88
C ARG A 37 3.64 6.73 6.22
N SER A 38 3.94 6.35 4.99
CA SER A 38 4.99 6.97 4.17
C SER A 38 4.44 7.87 3.07
N LEU A 39 3.29 7.51 2.48
CA LEU A 39 2.62 8.32 1.45
C LEU A 39 1.15 8.56 1.82
N PRO A 40 0.59 9.74 1.51
CA PRO A 40 1.28 10.92 0.96
C PRO A 40 2.17 11.62 2.02
N ALA A 41 3.24 12.27 1.57
CA ALA A 41 4.11 13.13 2.38
C ALA A 41 4.16 14.56 1.84
N ALA A 42 4.57 15.52 2.67
CA ALA A 42 4.52 16.95 2.35
C ALA A 42 5.27 17.32 1.04
N GLN A 43 6.44 16.73 0.81
CA GLN A 43 7.27 16.97 -0.38
C GLN A 43 7.12 15.91 -1.48
N ARG A 44 6.34 14.85 -1.22
CA ARG A 44 6.12 13.76 -2.17
C ARG A 44 4.76 13.11 -1.93
N ARG A 45 3.80 13.43 -2.80
CA ARG A 45 2.44 12.88 -2.68
C ARG A 45 2.27 11.51 -3.35
N HIS A 46 3.16 11.15 -4.28
CA HIS A 46 3.14 9.85 -4.96
C HIS A 46 4.53 9.40 -5.39
N VAL A 47 4.67 8.10 -5.68
CA VAL A 47 5.82 7.53 -6.40
C VAL A 47 5.25 6.62 -7.49
N GLY A 48 5.47 6.97 -8.75
CA GLY A 48 4.72 6.40 -9.87
C GLY A 48 3.22 6.56 -9.62
N PRO A 49 2.43 5.49 -9.74
CA PRO A 49 0.99 5.55 -9.51
C PRO A 49 0.60 5.43 -8.02
N PHE A 50 1.54 5.19 -7.10
CA PHE A 50 1.25 4.97 -5.68
C PHE A 50 1.01 6.29 -4.93
N LEU A 51 -0.20 6.50 -4.40
CA LEU A 51 -0.59 7.71 -3.66
C LEU A 51 -0.60 7.53 -2.13
N PHE A 52 -0.60 6.29 -1.68
CA PHE A 52 -0.76 5.92 -0.28
C PHE A 52 0.07 4.69 0.02
N PHE A 53 0.75 4.70 1.17
CA PHE A 53 1.57 3.59 1.64
C PHE A 53 1.56 3.55 3.16
N ASP A 54 0.83 2.57 3.71
CA ASP A 54 0.81 2.27 5.13
C ASP A 54 1.44 0.90 5.39
N HIS A 55 2.41 0.87 6.29
CA HIS A 55 3.00 -0.34 6.82
C HIS A 55 2.37 -0.68 8.17
N MET A 56 1.65 -1.79 8.23
CA MET A 56 1.05 -2.36 9.43
C MET A 56 2.02 -3.33 10.11
N GLY A 57 2.30 -3.11 11.39
CA GLY A 57 3.04 -4.07 12.21
C GLY A 57 4.57 -4.05 12.03
N PRO A 58 5.27 -5.14 12.39
CA PRO A 58 4.73 -6.31 13.07
C PRO A 58 4.07 -5.94 14.41
N VAL A 59 2.88 -6.47 14.68
CA VAL A 59 2.13 -6.22 15.92
C VAL A 59 1.39 -7.47 16.37
N ASP A 60 1.40 -7.75 17.68
CA ASP A 60 0.64 -8.83 18.30
C ASP A 60 -0.69 -8.31 18.84
N PHE A 61 -1.80 -8.92 18.39
CA PHE A 61 -3.12 -8.70 18.95
C PHE A 61 -3.41 -9.74 20.03
N ALA A 62 -3.81 -9.27 21.22
CA ALA A 62 -4.28 -10.15 22.28
C ALA A 62 -5.59 -10.86 21.88
N PRO A 63 -5.95 -11.99 22.51
CA PRO A 63 -7.27 -12.61 22.39
C PRO A 63 -8.40 -11.58 22.55
N GLY A 64 -9.36 -11.60 21.62
CA GLY A 64 -10.47 -10.64 21.53
C GLY A 64 -10.17 -9.39 20.68
N GLN A 65 -8.91 -9.16 20.31
CA GLN A 65 -8.49 -8.03 19.47
C GLN A 65 -8.09 -8.48 18.05
N GLY A 66 -8.05 -7.54 17.13
CA GLY A 66 -7.68 -7.79 15.73
C GLY A 66 -8.00 -6.57 14.86
N ILE A 67 -7.72 -6.71 13.57
CA ILE A 67 -8.10 -5.73 12.55
C ILE A 67 -9.62 -5.64 12.49
N ASP A 68 -10.16 -4.43 12.48
CA ASP A 68 -11.60 -4.17 12.44
C ASP A 68 -11.89 -2.86 11.72
N VAL A 69 -11.48 -2.78 10.45
CA VAL A 69 -11.75 -1.63 9.59
C VAL A 69 -13.17 -1.76 9.05
N ARG A 70 -14.07 -0.96 9.63
CA ARG A 70 -15.49 -0.91 9.31
C ARG A 70 -15.75 -0.48 7.86
N PRO A 71 -16.95 -0.73 7.30
CA PRO A 71 -17.31 -0.34 5.94
C PRO A 71 -16.98 1.11 5.62
N HIS A 72 -16.22 1.32 4.54
CA HIS A 72 -15.82 2.63 4.04
C HIS A 72 -15.66 2.61 2.50
N PRO A 73 -15.87 3.76 1.83
CA PRO A 73 -15.86 3.85 0.38
C PRO A 73 -14.49 4.23 -0.17
N HIS A 74 -14.23 3.83 -1.41
CA HIS A 74 -13.16 4.34 -2.27
C HIS A 74 -13.72 4.71 -3.65
N ILE A 75 -13.07 5.64 -4.35
CA ILE A 75 -13.31 5.97 -5.77
C ILE A 75 -11.98 6.19 -6.50
N ALA A 76 -11.96 5.94 -7.81
CA ALA A 76 -10.88 6.31 -8.75
C ALA A 76 -9.45 5.87 -8.35
N LEU A 77 -9.37 4.82 -7.54
CA LEU A 77 -8.13 4.19 -7.10
C LEU A 77 -8.26 2.66 -7.13
N ALA A 78 -7.14 1.98 -7.02
CA ALA A 78 -7.06 0.60 -6.60
C ALA A 78 -6.40 0.50 -5.22
N THR A 79 -6.81 -0.45 -4.40
CA THR A 79 -6.10 -0.83 -3.19
C THR A 79 -5.33 -2.13 -3.42
N ILE A 80 -4.14 -2.22 -2.83
CA ILE A 80 -3.38 -3.46 -2.76
C ILE A 80 -3.10 -3.76 -1.30
N THR A 81 -3.51 -4.95 -0.88
CA THR A 81 -3.17 -5.51 0.42
C THR A 81 -2.16 -6.63 0.22
N TYR A 82 -1.03 -6.58 0.93
CA TYR A 82 -0.02 -7.61 0.94
C TYR A 82 0.42 -7.93 2.37
N LEU A 83 0.29 -9.19 2.80
CA LEU A 83 0.65 -9.60 4.15
C LEU A 83 2.00 -10.32 4.19
N LEU A 84 2.81 -9.99 5.20
CA LEU A 84 4.00 -10.74 5.60
C LEU A 84 3.68 -11.74 6.71
N GLU A 85 2.75 -11.40 7.61
CA GLU A 85 2.25 -12.26 8.69
C GLU A 85 0.77 -12.00 8.96
N GLY A 86 0.07 -13.03 9.45
CA GLY A 86 -1.32 -12.92 9.89
C GLY A 86 -2.37 -13.15 8.80
N GLU A 87 -3.64 -12.96 9.15
CA GLU A 87 -4.77 -13.09 8.23
C GLU A 87 -5.94 -12.19 8.64
N PHE A 88 -6.69 -11.71 7.66
CA PHE A 88 -8.00 -11.08 7.86
C PHE A 88 -8.90 -11.31 6.64
N VAL A 89 -10.17 -10.96 6.77
CA VAL A 89 -11.18 -11.11 5.72
C VAL A 89 -11.51 -9.75 5.13
N HIS A 90 -11.36 -9.64 3.82
CA HIS A 90 -11.90 -8.55 3.02
C HIS A 90 -13.34 -8.87 2.65
N ARG A 91 -14.24 -7.90 2.78
CA ARG A 91 -15.59 -7.94 2.19
C ARG A 91 -15.86 -6.65 1.43
N ASP A 92 -16.62 -6.73 0.34
CA ASP A 92 -16.99 -5.54 -0.42
C ASP A 92 -18.41 -5.54 -0.97
N SER A 93 -18.81 -4.37 -1.45
CA SER A 93 -20.13 -4.10 -2.02
C SER A 93 -20.38 -4.75 -3.38
N ILE A 94 -19.38 -5.37 -4.01
CA ILE A 94 -19.56 -6.16 -5.24
C ILE A 94 -19.73 -7.65 -4.93
N GLY A 95 -19.74 -8.02 -3.63
CA GLY A 95 -20.04 -9.37 -3.15
C GLY A 95 -18.80 -10.24 -2.93
N SER A 96 -17.60 -9.66 -2.97
CA SER A 96 -16.38 -10.41 -2.64
C SER A 96 -16.33 -10.64 -1.13
N GLU A 97 -15.99 -11.86 -0.72
CA GLU A 97 -15.59 -12.20 0.64
C GLU A 97 -14.35 -13.08 0.56
N GLN A 98 -13.20 -12.56 0.99
CA GLN A 98 -11.91 -13.21 0.76
C GLN A 98 -10.98 -13.06 1.97
N PRO A 99 -10.64 -14.18 2.64
CA PRO A 99 -9.52 -14.23 3.56
C PRO A 99 -8.20 -13.98 2.80
N ILE A 100 -7.37 -13.07 3.29
CA ILE A 100 -6.01 -12.84 2.81
C ILE A 100 -4.99 -13.37 3.80
N ARG A 101 -3.94 -14.03 3.30
CA ARG A 101 -2.87 -14.66 4.09
C ARG A 101 -1.48 -14.21 3.60
N PRO A 102 -0.38 -14.59 4.30
CA PRO A 102 0.94 -14.11 3.95
C PRO A 102 1.39 -14.50 2.55
N GLY A 103 1.83 -13.50 1.78
CA GLY A 103 2.25 -13.64 0.38
C GLY A 103 1.11 -13.63 -0.64
N ASP A 104 -0.15 -13.65 -0.21
CA ASP A 104 -1.29 -13.42 -1.09
C ASP A 104 -1.37 -11.93 -1.48
N VAL A 105 -2.05 -11.66 -2.59
CA VAL A 105 -2.33 -10.30 -3.06
C VAL A 105 -3.83 -10.13 -3.26
N ASN A 106 -4.42 -9.18 -2.52
CA ASN A 106 -5.72 -8.64 -2.87
C ASN A 106 -5.52 -7.34 -3.66
N TRP A 107 -6.10 -7.27 -4.86
CA TRP A 107 -6.13 -6.09 -5.72
C TRP A 107 -7.58 -5.69 -5.94
N MET A 108 -8.03 -4.61 -5.30
CA MET A 108 -9.39 -4.10 -5.44
C MET A 108 -9.36 -2.80 -6.24
N VAL A 109 -10.00 -2.77 -7.39
CA VAL A 109 -10.21 -1.53 -8.15
C VAL A 109 -11.55 -0.93 -7.76
N ALA A 110 -11.53 0.29 -7.24
CA ALA A 110 -12.73 1.01 -6.83
C ALA A 110 -13.50 1.62 -8.01
N GLY A 111 -12.78 2.14 -9.01
CA GLY A 111 -13.39 2.81 -10.17
C GLY A 111 -14.43 3.84 -9.75
N ARG A 112 -15.64 3.76 -10.30
CA ARG A 112 -16.75 4.67 -9.95
C ARG A 112 -17.19 4.62 -8.48
N GLY A 113 -16.85 3.58 -7.73
CA GLY A 113 -17.12 3.47 -6.31
C GLY A 113 -17.27 2.05 -5.81
N VAL A 114 -16.60 1.74 -4.70
CA VAL A 114 -16.75 0.48 -3.95
C VAL A 114 -16.77 0.80 -2.46
N VAL A 115 -17.55 0.05 -1.68
CA VAL A 115 -17.47 0.06 -0.21
C VAL A 115 -16.88 -1.28 0.22
N HIS A 116 -15.91 -1.24 1.13
CA HIS A 116 -15.31 -2.46 1.66
C HIS A 116 -15.01 -2.38 3.15
N SER A 117 -14.83 -3.54 3.76
CA SER A 117 -14.40 -3.71 5.14
C SER A 117 -13.28 -4.76 5.21
N GLU A 118 -12.42 -4.63 6.23
CA GLU A 118 -11.32 -5.54 6.49
C GLU A 118 -11.36 -5.93 7.97
N ARG A 119 -11.68 -7.19 8.26
CA ARG A 119 -11.91 -7.64 9.64
C ARG A 119 -11.21 -8.97 9.91
N THR A 120 -10.57 -9.09 11.07
CA THR A 120 -10.09 -10.38 11.57
C THR A 120 -11.27 -11.30 11.88
N ALA A 121 -11.25 -12.52 11.34
CA ALA A 121 -12.32 -13.50 11.52
C ALA A 121 -12.51 -13.87 13.01
N PRO A 122 -13.74 -14.19 13.48
CA PRO A 122 -14.03 -14.44 14.89
C PRO A 122 -13.11 -15.48 15.56
N GLU A 123 -12.81 -16.56 14.86
CA GLU A 123 -11.94 -17.65 15.33
C GLU A 123 -10.48 -17.26 15.43
N VAL A 124 -10.02 -16.30 14.63
CA VAL A 124 -8.67 -15.72 14.69
C VAL A 124 -8.60 -14.70 15.81
N ARG A 125 -9.61 -13.83 15.91
CA ARG A 125 -9.75 -12.85 16.99
C ARG A 125 -9.78 -13.51 18.36
N ALA A 126 -10.53 -14.61 18.51
CA ALA A 126 -10.66 -15.31 19.79
C ALA A 126 -9.33 -15.84 20.35
N ARG A 127 -8.37 -16.21 19.49
CA ARG A 127 -7.05 -16.72 19.90
C ARG A 127 -5.95 -15.65 19.94
N GLY A 128 -6.19 -14.47 19.36
CA GLY A 128 -5.15 -13.48 19.12
C GLY A 128 -4.27 -13.84 17.93
N ALA A 129 -3.66 -12.84 17.30
CA ALA A 129 -2.85 -13.06 16.10
C ALA A 129 -1.79 -11.98 15.94
N ARG A 130 -0.68 -12.36 15.31
CA ARG A 130 0.32 -11.40 14.84
C ARG A 130 -0.05 -10.93 13.45
N MET A 131 0.09 -9.62 13.21
CA MET A 131 -0.16 -9.00 11.91
C MET A 131 1.07 -8.21 11.45
N HIS A 132 1.44 -8.40 10.19
CA HIS A 132 2.48 -7.64 9.52
C HIS A 132 2.11 -7.55 8.05
N GLY A 133 1.97 -6.35 7.50
CA GLY A 133 1.48 -6.17 6.13
C GLY A 133 1.59 -4.76 5.63
N ILE A 134 1.28 -4.58 4.37
CA ILE A 134 1.39 -3.31 3.67
C ILE A 134 0.09 -3.06 2.90
N GLN A 135 -0.48 -1.88 3.13
CA GLN A 135 -1.63 -1.36 2.42
C GLN A 135 -1.18 -0.22 1.52
N THR A 136 -1.48 -0.30 0.22
CA THR A 136 -1.17 0.76 -0.74
C THR A 136 -2.37 1.15 -1.57
N TRP A 137 -2.43 2.42 -1.97
CA TRP A 137 -3.38 2.88 -2.98
C TRP A 137 -2.65 3.29 -4.25
N VAL A 138 -3.20 2.87 -5.38
CA VAL A 138 -2.72 3.15 -6.72
C VAL A 138 -3.77 4.03 -7.42
N ALA A 139 -3.37 5.19 -7.92
CA ALA A 139 -4.25 6.03 -8.72
C ALA A 139 -4.62 5.30 -10.02
N LEU A 140 -5.89 5.35 -10.41
CA LEU A 140 -6.25 4.93 -11.77
C LEU A 140 -5.85 6.04 -12.76
N PRO A 141 -5.48 5.71 -14.01
CA PRO A 141 -5.42 6.69 -15.09
C PRO A 141 -6.74 7.45 -15.23
N GLN A 142 -6.71 8.70 -15.69
CA GLN A 142 -7.90 9.56 -15.75
C GLN A 142 -9.04 8.94 -16.55
N GLN A 143 -8.70 8.30 -17.67
CA GLN A 143 -9.67 7.60 -18.53
C GLN A 143 -10.35 6.41 -17.84
N ASP A 144 -9.74 5.89 -16.78
CA ASP A 144 -10.17 4.69 -16.06
C ASP A 144 -10.81 5.02 -14.70
N GLU A 145 -10.92 6.30 -14.31
CA GLU A 145 -11.42 6.72 -13.00
C GLU A 145 -12.85 6.26 -12.70
N GLU A 146 -13.67 6.05 -13.72
CA GLU A 146 -15.10 5.69 -13.60
C GLU A 146 -15.43 4.27 -14.10
N ILE A 147 -14.43 3.40 -14.25
CA ILE A 147 -14.69 2.00 -14.63
C ILE A 147 -15.49 1.26 -13.54
N GLU A 148 -16.01 0.09 -13.89
CA GLU A 148 -16.67 -0.78 -12.93
C GLU A 148 -15.69 -1.24 -11.83
N PRO A 149 -16.12 -1.27 -10.55
CA PRO A 149 -15.34 -1.86 -9.50
C PRO A 149 -15.09 -3.36 -9.77
N ARG A 150 -13.91 -3.84 -9.40
CA ARG A 150 -13.58 -5.27 -9.45
C ARG A 150 -12.62 -5.66 -8.33
N PHE A 151 -12.60 -6.93 -8.01
CA PHE A 151 -11.70 -7.51 -7.02
C PHE A 151 -10.97 -8.70 -7.62
N GLU A 152 -9.67 -8.77 -7.39
CA GLU A 152 -8.80 -9.86 -7.79
C GLU A 152 -8.06 -10.38 -6.55
N HIS A 153 -8.16 -11.68 -6.30
CA HIS A 153 -7.35 -12.36 -5.29
C HIS A 153 -6.36 -13.30 -5.98
N HIS A 154 -5.09 -13.12 -5.66
CA HIS A 154 -4.01 -13.95 -6.18
C HIS A 154 -3.31 -14.63 -5.00
N PRO A 155 -3.53 -15.94 -4.79
CA PRO A 155 -2.81 -16.69 -3.78
C PRO A 155 -1.30 -16.63 -4.00
N ARG A 156 -0.50 -16.70 -2.93
CA ARG A 156 0.97 -16.65 -3.01
C ARG A 156 1.56 -17.55 -4.11
N GLN A 157 1.00 -18.74 -4.31
CA GLN A 157 1.50 -19.74 -5.25
C GLN A 157 1.29 -19.34 -6.72
N THR A 158 0.39 -18.41 -7.02
CA THR A 158 0.17 -17.86 -8.37
C THR A 158 1.05 -16.65 -8.67
N MET A 159 1.78 -16.14 -7.66
CA MET A 159 2.63 -14.97 -7.80
C MET A 159 4.03 -15.37 -8.29
N PRO A 160 4.61 -14.64 -9.25
CA PRO A 160 5.96 -14.93 -9.72
C PRO A 160 7.01 -14.57 -8.66
N VAL A 161 8.00 -15.45 -8.52
CA VAL A 161 9.15 -15.25 -7.64
C VAL A 161 10.42 -15.31 -8.47
N VAL A 162 11.15 -14.20 -8.52
CA VAL A 162 12.48 -14.12 -9.14
C VAL A 162 13.54 -14.35 -8.09
N ARG A 163 14.44 -15.30 -8.33
CA ARG A 163 15.57 -15.59 -7.44
C ARG A 163 16.87 -15.14 -8.06
N ARG A 164 17.66 -14.38 -7.31
CA ARG A 164 19.04 -14.01 -7.61
C ARG A 164 19.92 -14.49 -6.45
N HIS A 165 21.24 -14.41 -6.59
CA HIS A 165 22.18 -14.86 -5.56
C HIS A 165 21.90 -14.16 -4.21
N GLY A 166 21.24 -14.89 -3.29
CA GLY A 166 20.86 -14.39 -1.96
C GLY A 166 19.69 -13.40 -1.93
N ALA A 167 18.94 -13.26 -3.02
CA ALA A 167 17.76 -12.40 -3.09
C ALA A 167 16.54 -13.15 -3.63
N GLU A 168 15.41 -13.05 -2.92
CA GLU A 168 14.11 -13.58 -3.35
C GLU A 168 13.13 -12.42 -3.56
N LEU A 169 12.64 -12.25 -4.79
CA LEU A 169 11.83 -11.11 -5.21
C LEU A 169 10.43 -11.62 -5.61
N HIS A 170 9.42 -11.27 -4.80
CA HIS A 170 8.01 -11.54 -5.08
C HIS A 170 7.45 -10.36 -5.86
N VAL A 171 7.13 -10.54 -7.14
CA VAL A 171 6.54 -9.46 -7.96
C VAL A 171 5.04 -9.42 -7.69
N ILE A 172 4.62 -8.40 -6.94
CA ILE A 172 3.26 -8.23 -6.42
C ILE A 172 2.34 -7.63 -7.49
N ALA A 173 2.82 -6.60 -8.19
CA ALA A 173 2.06 -5.95 -9.25
C ALA A 173 2.97 -5.41 -10.37
N GLY A 174 2.45 -5.48 -11.59
CA GLY A 174 3.14 -5.02 -12.80
C GLY A 174 4.31 -5.91 -13.23
N THR A 175 5.44 -5.30 -13.59
CA THR A 175 6.61 -6.01 -14.14
C THR A 175 7.88 -5.60 -13.42
N ALA A 176 8.73 -6.59 -13.13
CA ALA A 176 10.05 -6.33 -12.55
C ALA A 176 10.98 -7.51 -12.80
N TYR A 177 12.25 -7.23 -13.08
CA TYR A 177 13.31 -8.25 -13.16
C TYR A 177 12.97 -9.40 -14.13
N GLY A 178 12.34 -9.08 -15.26
CA GLY A 178 11.93 -10.04 -16.28
C GLY A 178 10.67 -10.88 -15.96
N ALA A 179 10.00 -10.62 -14.83
CA ALA A 179 8.75 -11.28 -14.47
C ALA A 179 7.56 -10.31 -14.49
N LYS A 180 6.35 -10.87 -14.65
CA LYS A 180 5.08 -10.13 -14.69
C LYS A 180 4.08 -10.74 -13.72
N ALA A 181 3.53 -9.92 -12.82
CA ALA A 181 2.46 -10.32 -11.91
C ALA A 181 1.12 -10.49 -12.64
N PRO A 182 0.22 -11.38 -12.18
CA PRO A 182 -1.10 -11.58 -12.79
C PRO A 182 -2.11 -10.47 -12.48
N THR A 183 -1.80 -9.55 -11.56
CA THR A 183 -2.65 -8.42 -11.20
C THR A 183 -2.98 -7.53 -12.40
N GLY A 184 -4.25 -7.18 -12.57
CA GLY A 184 -4.73 -6.29 -13.63
C GLY A 184 -4.39 -4.82 -13.43
N VAL A 185 -3.09 -4.46 -13.41
CA VAL A 185 -2.64 -3.05 -13.33
C VAL A 185 -3.09 -2.25 -14.57
N LEU A 186 -3.45 -0.98 -14.37
CA LEU A 186 -3.92 -0.08 -15.45
C LEU A 186 -2.85 0.90 -15.95
N SER A 187 -1.67 0.88 -15.34
CA SER A 187 -0.51 1.68 -15.73
C SER A 187 0.78 0.89 -15.46
N PRO A 188 1.91 1.21 -16.12
CA PRO A 188 3.20 0.61 -15.80
C PRO A 188 3.50 0.75 -14.31
N THR A 189 3.68 -0.39 -13.64
CA THR A 189 3.77 -0.48 -12.18
C THR A 189 4.97 -1.35 -11.80
N LEU A 190 5.71 -0.90 -10.81
CA LEU A 190 6.72 -1.67 -10.08
C LEU A 190 6.19 -1.89 -8.66
N TYR A 191 5.89 -3.13 -8.31
CA TYR A 191 5.62 -3.47 -6.91
C TYR A 191 6.22 -4.83 -6.56
N VAL A 192 7.26 -4.82 -5.73
CA VAL A 192 8.03 -6.02 -5.40
C VAL A 192 8.30 -6.06 -3.91
N HIS A 193 8.07 -7.22 -3.29
CA HIS A 193 8.65 -7.54 -1.99
C HIS A 193 9.95 -8.31 -2.20
N ALA A 194 11.05 -7.79 -1.69
CA ALA A 194 12.38 -8.37 -1.81
C ALA A 194 12.91 -8.80 -0.44
N ARG A 195 13.23 -10.08 -0.28
CA ARG A 195 13.98 -10.60 0.87
C ARG A 195 15.43 -10.77 0.47
N LEU A 196 16.33 -10.09 1.17
CA LEU A 196 17.77 -10.14 0.94
C LEU A 196 18.47 -10.83 2.10
N ASP A 197 19.35 -11.77 1.80
CA ASP A 197 20.27 -12.33 2.78
C ASP A 197 21.36 -11.27 3.14
N ALA A 198 22.03 -11.43 4.27
CA ALA A 198 23.06 -10.48 4.71
C ALA A 198 24.22 -10.35 3.71
N GLY A 199 24.64 -9.11 3.43
CA GLY A 199 25.71 -8.77 2.49
C GLY A 199 25.31 -8.85 1.01
N VAL A 200 24.04 -9.15 0.71
CA VAL A 200 23.56 -9.20 -0.67
C VAL A 200 23.26 -7.80 -1.18
N THR A 201 23.77 -7.50 -2.36
CA THR A 201 23.48 -6.26 -3.07
C THR A 201 22.44 -6.50 -4.17
N LEU A 202 21.29 -5.83 -4.06
CA LEU A 202 20.25 -5.84 -5.07
C LEU A 202 20.38 -4.57 -5.95
N PRO A 203 20.71 -4.70 -7.25
CA PRO A 203 20.56 -3.59 -8.19
C PRO A 203 19.07 -3.28 -8.39
N ILE A 204 18.72 -1.99 -8.40
CA ILE A 204 17.38 -1.50 -8.67
C ILE A 204 17.31 -1.11 -10.15
N ASP A 205 16.69 -1.98 -10.95
CA ASP A 205 16.58 -1.81 -12.40
C ASP A 205 15.86 -0.49 -12.74
N ASP A 206 16.24 0.14 -13.85
CA ASP A 206 15.70 1.42 -14.34
C ASP A 206 14.55 1.26 -15.35
N GLU A 207 13.94 0.06 -15.38
CA GLU A 207 12.77 -0.28 -16.22
C GLU A 207 11.58 0.69 -16.00
N HIS A 208 11.50 1.29 -14.80
CA HIS A 208 10.45 2.25 -14.43
C HIS A 208 11.07 3.61 -14.08
N GLU A 209 10.37 4.68 -14.47
CA GLU A 209 10.89 6.04 -14.33
C GLU A 209 10.94 6.49 -12.87
N GLU A 210 9.78 6.47 -12.20
CA GLU A 210 9.67 6.80 -10.78
C GLU A 210 9.79 5.54 -9.94
N ARG A 211 10.69 5.54 -8.96
CA ARG A 211 10.99 4.37 -8.11
C ARG A 211 11.30 4.82 -6.69
N ALA A 212 10.95 3.99 -5.73
CA ALA A 212 11.38 4.12 -4.35
C ALA A 212 11.64 2.75 -3.71
N ILE A 213 12.51 2.77 -2.70
CA ILE A 213 12.83 1.61 -1.86
C ILE A 213 12.25 1.89 -0.48
N TYR A 214 11.46 0.97 0.06
CA TYR A 214 11.00 1.03 1.44
C TYR A 214 11.64 -0.11 2.24
N VAL A 215 12.29 0.21 3.36
CA VAL A 215 12.85 -0.80 4.27
C VAL A 215 11.75 -1.29 5.20
N VAL A 216 11.28 -2.53 5.03
CA VAL A 216 10.23 -3.12 5.87
C VAL A 216 10.82 -3.47 7.24
N ASP A 217 11.90 -4.24 7.23
CA ASP A 217 12.71 -4.60 8.40
C ASP A 217 14.19 -4.73 8.00
N GLY A 218 15.08 -4.84 8.98
CA GLY A 218 16.53 -4.85 8.73
C GLY A 218 17.08 -3.46 8.40
N ALA A 219 18.12 -3.43 7.56
CA ALA A 219 18.79 -2.19 7.15
C ALA A 219 19.59 -2.39 5.87
N ILE A 220 19.66 -1.33 5.06
CA ILE A 220 20.46 -1.29 3.83
C ILE A 220 21.53 -0.21 3.88
N ALA A 221 22.61 -0.43 3.14
CA ALA A 221 23.49 0.62 2.66
C ALA A 221 23.11 0.97 1.21
N CYS A 222 22.92 2.26 0.93
CA CYS A 222 22.57 2.78 -0.38
C CYS A 222 23.22 4.15 -0.57
N ASP A 223 23.90 4.37 -1.69
CA ASP A 223 24.63 5.62 -1.99
C ASP A 223 25.58 6.06 -0.84
N GLY A 224 26.27 5.11 -0.23
CA GLY A 224 27.21 5.34 0.88
C GLY A 224 26.57 5.65 2.23
N LYS A 225 25.24 5.62 2.35
CA LYS A 225 24.49 5.91 3.58
C LYS A 225 23.72 4.69 4.06
N ARG A 226 23.50 4.61 5.38
CA ARG A 226 22.73 3.54 6.03
C ARG A 226 21.29 3.97 6.25
N PHE A 227 20.35 3.10 5.92
CA PHE A 227 18.91 3.30 6.12
C PHE A 227 18.31 2.08 6.82
N GLY A 228 17.54 2.31 7.88
CA GLY A 228 16.89 1.26 8.67
C GLY A 228 15.41 1.11 8.35
N ALA A 229 14.79 0.13 9.00
CA ALA A 229 13.35 -0.13 8.95
C ALA A 229 12.49 1.14 9.06
N GLY A 230 11.50 1.26 8.19
CA GLY A 230 10.62 2.41 8.04
C GLY A 230 11.09 3.43 7.00
N ALA A 231 12.37 3.49 6.64
CA ALA A 231 12.83 4.50 5.68
C ALA A 231 12.30 4.22 4.26
N MET A 232 11.69 5.23 3.63
CA MET A 232 11.40 5.24 2.19
C MET A 232 12.39 6.14 1.46
N LEU A 233 13.16 5.57 0.54
CA LEU A 233 14.12 6.28 -0.30
C LEU A 233 13.48 6.50 -1.66
N VAL A 234 13.06 7.73 -1.95
CA VAL A 234 12.57 8.13 -3.28
C VAL A 234 13.79 8.37 -4.17
N LEU A 235 13.89 7.60 -5.25
CA LEU A 235 15.02 7.67 -6.16
C LEU A 235 14.81 8.77 -7.19
N ARG A 236 15.90 9.37 -7.66
CA ARG A 236 15.85 10.24 -8.83
C ARG A 236 15.44 9.43 -10.07
N PRO A 237 14.74 10.04 -11.04
CA PRO A 237 14.28 9.35 -12.24
C PRO A 237 15.42 8.60 -12.91
N ARG A 238 15.21 7.29 -13.14
CA ARG A 238 16.17 6.38 -13.80
C ARG A 238 17.60 6.36 -13.22
N ALA A 239 17.82 6.84 -12.00
CA ALA A 239 19.11 6.70 -11.32
C ALA A 239 19.53 5.23 -11.17
N ALA A 240 20.79 4.93 -11.44
CA ALA A 240 21.37 3.61 -11.20
C ALA A 240 21.65 3.46 -9.70
N VAL A 241 20.85 2.62 -9.03
CA VAL A 241 20.89 2.45 -7.57
C VAL A 241 21.07 0.98 -7.24
N ALA A 242 21.82 0.71 -6.18
CA ALA A 242 21.95 -0.61 -5.58
C ALA A 242 21.74 -0.50 -4.08
N ALA A 243 20.98 -1.44 -3.52
CA ALA A 243 20.76 -1.57 -2.09
C ALA A 243 21.52 -2.80 -1.57
N GLU A 244 22.49 -2.58 -0.70
CA GLU A 244 23.23 -3.64 -0.02
C GLU A 244 22.59 -3.92 1.33
N ALA A 245 22.19 -5.17 1.57
CA ALA A 245 21.62 -5.61 2.84
C ALA A 245 22.73 -5.71 3.91
N ILE A 246 22.63 -4.92 4.99
CA ILE A 246 23.61 -4.96 6.09
C ILE A 246 23.44 -6.23 6.93
N GLY A 247 22.21 -6.72 7.04
CA GLY A 247 21.83 -8.02 7.58
C GLY A 247 20.64 -8.55 6.77
N GLU A 248 20.02 -9.66 7.20
CA GLU A 248 18.75 -10.09 6.58
C GLU A 248 17.74 -8.94 6.59
N THR A 249 17.19 -8.63 5.41
CA THR A 249 16.41 -7.40 5.20
C THR A 249 15.27 -7.64 4.24
N ASN A 250 14.06 -7.24 4.62
CA ASN A 250 12.91 -7.16 3.73
C ASN A 250 12.73 -5.74 3.21
N LEU A 251 12.57 -5.60 1.89
CA LEU A 251 12.33 -4.35 1.19
C LEU A 251 11.04 -4.41 0.40
N MET A 252 10.40 -3.26 0.22
CA MET A 252 9.50 -3.06 -0.91
C MET A 252 10.16 -2.17 -1.96
N LEU A 253 10.03 -2.54 -3.22
CA LEU A 253 10.24 -1.64 -4.34
C LEU A 253 8.88 -1.18 -4.84
N ILE A 254 8.67 0.13 -4.90
CA ILE A 254 7.44 0.74 -5.42
C ILE A 254 7.80 1.72 -6.53
N GLY A 255 6.94 1.87 -7.53
CA GLY A 255 7.16 2.80 -8.62
C GLY A 255 6.34 2.52 -9.85
N GLY A 256 6.71 3.15 -10.97
CA GLY A 256 6.01 2.97 -12.23
C GLY A 256 6.09 4.19 -13.12
N ALA A 257 5.11 4.30 -14.01
CA ALA A 257 4.89 5.52 -14.78
C ALA A 257 4.45 6.68 -13.87
N PRO A 258 4.90 7.91 -14.15
CA PRO A 258 4.31 9.11 -13.54
C PRO A 258 2.80 9.16 -13.78
N LEU A 259 2.09 9.87 -12.91
CA LEU A 259 0.67 10.13 -13.12
C LEU A 259 0.45 10.96 -14.39
N ASP A 260 -0.64 10.67 -15.09
CA ASP A 260 -1.12 11.41 -16.28
C ASP A 260 -1.69 12.80 -15.96
N GLY A 261 -1.56 13.26 -14.72
CA GLY A 261 -2.04 14.55 -14.25
C GLY A 261 -2.20 14.59 -12.72
N PRO A 262 -2.59 15.75 -12.16
CA PRO A 262 -2.78 15.90 -10.73
C PRO A 262 -3.90 14.98 -10.22
N ARG A 263 -3.81 14.60 -8.94
CA ARG A 263 -4.88 13.93 -8.20
C ARG A 263 -5.22 14.71 -6.94
N HIS A 264 -6.50 14.91 -6.73
CA HIS A 264 -7.04 15.39 -5.48
C HIS A 264 -7.27 14.19 -4.56
N ILE A 265 -6.88 14.32 -3.30
CA ILE A 265 -7.07 13.28 -2.29
C ILE A 265 -7.81 13.92 -1.14
N THR A 266 -8.93 13.34 -0.74
CA THR A 266 -9.69 13.78 0.42
C THR A 266 -10.30 12.57 1.11
N TRP A 267 -9.89 12.33 2.35
CA TRP A 267 -10.23 11.11 3.08
C TRP A 267 -9.87 9.86 2.27
N ASN A 268 -10.87 9.08 1.85
CA ASN A 268 -10.72 7.84 1.07
C ASN A 268 -11.01 8.04 -0.43
N PHE A 269 -11.21 9.29 -0.86
CA PHE A 269 -11.52 9.63 -2.25
C PHE A 269 -10.29 10.18 -2.95
N VAL A 270 -10.01 9.62 -4.13
CA VAL A 270 -8.99 10.11 -5.06
C VAL A 270 -9.70 10.40 -6.38
N ALA A 271 -9.43 11.55 -6.99
CA ALA A 271 -9.90 11.82 -8.35
C ALA A 271 -9.08 12.93 -9.01
N SER A 272 -9.09 12.97 -10.34
CA SER A 272 -8.55 14.09 -11.11
C SER A 272 -9.40 15.37 -11.00
N SER A 273 -10.69 15.23 -10.69
CA SER A 273 -11.65 16.34 -10.53
C SER A 273 -12.04 16.57 -9.05
N LYS A 274 -12.06 17.84 -8.63
CA LYS A 274 -12.57 18.23 -7.30
C LYS A 274 -14.09 18.03 -7.20
N GLU A 275 -14.82 18.34 -8.27
CA GLU A 275 -16.27 18.14 -8.36
C GLU A 275 -16.63 16.66 -8.18
N ARG A 276 -15.77 15.76 -8.68
CA ARG A 276 -15.94 14.32 -8.46
C ARG A 276 -15.84 13.93 -6.99
N ILE A 277 -14.87 14.50 -6.26
CA ILE A 277 -14.71 14.30 -4.82
C ILE A 277 -15.93 14.83 -4.07
N GLU A 278 -16.37 16.04 -4.37
CA GLU A 278 -17.54 16.64 -3.69
C GLU A 278 -18.81 15.82 -3.90
N ARG A 279 -19.01 15.29 -5.12
CA ARG A 279 -20.10 14.35 -5.38
C ARG A 279 -19.99 13.08 -4.53
N ALA A 280 -18.81 12.47 -4.46
CA ALA A 280 -18.61 11.26 -3.63
C ALA A 280 -18.84 11.52 -2.14
N LYS A 281 -18.44 12.68 -1.63
CA LYS A 281 -18.74 13.09 -0.26
C LYS A 281 -20.24 13.19 -0.02
N ALA A 282 -20.98 13.83 -0.92
CA ALA A 282 -22.44 13.91 -0.84
C ALA A 282 -23.07 12.51 -0.91
N ASP A 283 -22.64 11.68 -1.86
CA ASP A 283 -23.11 10.30 -2.03
C ASP A 283 -22.88 9.45 -0.78
N TRP A 284 -21.73 9.60 -0.12
CA TRP A 284 -21.45 8.89 1.13
C TRP A 284 -22.30 9.40 2.29
N ARG A 285 -22.44 10.72 2.46
CA ARG A 285 -23.29 11.32 3.52
C ARG A 285 -24.76 10.91 3.37
N GLU A 286 -25.23 10.75 2.14
CA GLU A 286 -26.62 10.44 1.82
C GLU A 286 -26.88 8.94 1.64
N GLY A 287 -25.87 8.07 1.85
CA GLY A 287 -26.02 6.62 1.77
C GLY A 287 -26.26 6.09 0.35
N ARG A 288 -25.76 6.77 -0.68
CA ARG A 288 -25.91 6.38 -2.09
C ARG A 288 -24.86 5.38 -2.59
N PHE A 289 -23.80 5.16 -1.82
CA PHE A 289 -22.88 4.05 -2.12
C PHE A 289 -23.57 2.71 -1.87
N PRO A 290 -23.20 1.66 -2.62
CA PRO A 290 -23.72 0.32 -2.36
C PRO A 290 -23.26 -0.19 -1.00
N THR A 291 -24.07 -1.02 -0.35
CA THR A 291 -23.75 -1.64 0.94
C THR A 291 -23.00 -2.96 0.73
N ILE A 292 -22.31 -3.42 1.77
CA ILE A 292 -21.64 -4.74 1.78
C ILE A 292 -22.67 -5.78 2.24
N PRO A 293 -22.98 -6.82 1.45
CA PRO A 293 -23.87 -7.88 1.88
C PRO A 293 -23.40 -8.52 3.19
N GLY A 294 -24.22 -8.46 4.24
CA GLY A 294 -23.91 -9.03 5.55
C GLY A 294 -22.96 -8.19 6.44
N ASP A 295 -22.56 -6.99 6.01
CA ASP A 295 -21.76 -6.04 6.79
C ASP A 295 -22.23 -4.59 6.55
N ASP A 296 -23.53 -4.33 6.75
CA ASP A 296 -24.20 -3.07 6.43
C ASP A 296 -24.79 -2.33 7.64
N THR A 297 -24.50 -2.81 8.86
CA THR A 297 -25.07 -2.27 10.10
C THR A 297 -24.30 -1.08 10.68
N GLU A 298 -23.05 -0.89 10.26
CA GLU A 298 -22.19 0.22 10.69
C GLU A 298 -21.28 0.67 9.54
N PHE A 299 -20.76 1.89 9.62
CA PHE A 299 -19.82 2.43 8.64
C PHE A 299 -18.93 3.51 9.27
N ILE A 300 -17.85 3.87 8.57
CA ILE A 300 -17.00 5.00 8.94
C ILE A 300 -17.63 6.29 8.39
N PRO A 301 -18.15 7.21 9.23
CA PRO A 301 -18.70 8.46 8.74
C PRO A 301 -17.61 9.31 8.09
N LEU A 302 -18.01 10.15 7.13
CA LEU A 302 -17.09 11.15 6.59
C LEU A 302 -16.58 12.05 7.74
N PRO A 303 -15.27 12.27 7.89
CA PRO A 303 -14.74 13.14 8.94
C PRO A 303 -15.28 14.57 8.84
N GLU A 304 -15.46 15.23 9.98
CA GLU A 304 -15.77 16.65 10.03
C GLU A 304 -14.63 17.45 9.37
N GLY A 305 -14.98 18.34 8.44
CA GLY A 305 -14.00 19.16 7.70
C GLY A 305 -13.33 18.48 6.51
N ALA A 306 -13.73 17.25 6.15
CA ALA A 306 -13.27 16.57 4.93
C ALA A 306 -13.75 17.27 3.65
#